data_AF-A0A0P9DBU4-F1
#
_entry.id   AF-A0A0P9DBU4-F1
#
_cell.length_a   1.000
_cell.length_b   1.000
_cell.length_c   1.000
_cell.angle_alpha   90.00
_cell.angle_beta   90.00
_cell.angle_gamma   90.00
#
_symmetry.space_group_name_H-M   'P 1'
#
loop_
_entity.id
_entity.type
_entity.pdbx_description
1 polymer ?
#
loop_
_entity_poly.entity_id
_entity_poly.type
_entity_poly.pdbx_seq_one_letter_code
_entity_poly.pdbx_strand_id
1 'polypeptide(L)'
;MQATSSFRPAGARRVAIWAGLLLLAIYLLSAGGQPFISDGEVMLITSMRIIDERTVSLPEGASIYPQTVRRADGVLFSKYGLGQPLLAAPLYAFGRYGLGKLIGAGAGAFYVGRFLALLLPALATALTGGILCAWGARLYGSARAAAAPE
;
A
#
# COMPACT_ATOMS: atom_id res chain seq x y z
N MET A 1 -38.15 -29.91 -11.49
CA MET A 1 -36.68 -29.88 -11.36
C MET A 1 -36.21 -28.44 -11.44
N GLN A 2 -36.09 -27.74 -10.30
CA GLN A 2 -35.50 -26.41 -10.25
C GLN A 2 -34.07 -26.54 -9.72
N ALA A 3 -33.11 -26.14 -10.55
CA ALA A 3 -31.70 -26.11 -10.19
C ALA A 3 -31.49 -25.02 -9.14
N THR A 4 -31.30 -25.43 -7.89
CA THR A 4 -30.76 -24.58 -6.84
C THR A 4 -29.35 -24.18 -7.26
N SER A 5 -29.20 -22.98 -7.82
CA SER A 5 -27.90 -22.39 -8.09
C SER A 5 -27.25 -22.01 -6.76
N SER A 6 -26.68 -23.04 -6.12
CA SER A 6 -25.78 -22.88 -4.99
C SER A 6 -24.72 -21.87 -5.38
N PHE A 7 -24.71 -20.72 -4.71
CA PHE A 7 -23.67 -19.72 -4.89
C PHE A 7 -22.37 -20.36 -4.40
N ARG A 8 -21.59 -20.92 -5.32
CA ARG A 8 -20.38 -21.65 -4.95
C ARG A 8 -19.42 -20.67 -4.28
N PRO A 9 -18.87 -20.97 -3.10
CA PRO A 9 -17.91 -20.11 -2.41
C PRO A 9 -16.67 -19.79 -3.27
N ALA A 10 -16.36 -20.66 -4.26
CA ALA A 10 -15.35 -20.42 -5.27
C ALA A 10 -15.64 -19.19 -6.17
N GLY A 11 -16.92 -18.92 -6.51
CA GLY A 11 -17.32 -17.77 -7.33
C GLY A 11 -17.18 -16.45 -6.58
N ALA A 12 -17.63 -16.40 -5.31
CA ALA A 12 -17.47 -15.26 -4.43
C ALA A 12 -15.99 -14.88 -4.22
N ARG A 13 -15.14 -15.88 -3.94
CA ARG A 13 -13.69 -15.68 -3.80
C ARG A 13 -13.08 -15.12 -5.09
N ARG A 14 -13.49 -15.66 -6.24
CA ARG A 14 -13.00 -15.20 -7.55
C ARG A 14 -13.39 -13.75 -7.82
N VAL A 15 -14.62 -13.35 -7.53
CA VAL A 15 -15.09 -11.96 -7.66
C VAL A 15 -14.29 -11.01 -6.76
N ALA A 16 -14.04 -11.39 -5.50
CA ALA A 16 -13.25 -10.57 -4.58
C ALA A 16 -11.80 -10.36 -5.05
N ILE A 17 -11.17 -11.42 -5.58
CA ILE A 17 -9.82 -11.32 -6.18
C ILE A 17 -9.84 -10.40 -7.39
N TRP A 18 -10.79 -10.57 -8.32
CA TRP A 18 -10.89 -9.72 -9.50
C TRP A 18 -11.18 -8.26 -9.17
N ALA A 19 -12.03 -7.99 -8.17
CA ALA A 19 -12.29 -6.63 -7.70
C ALA A 19 -11.02 -5.99 -7.14
N GLY A 20 -10.25 -6.71 -6.30
CA GLY A 20 -8.97 -6.24 -5.79
C GLY A 20 -7.94 -5.98 -6.90
N LEU A 21 -7.83 -6.89 -7.88
CA LEU A 21 -6.94 -6.72 -9.03
C LEU A 21 -7.34 -5.54 -9.92
N LEU A 22 -8.64 -5.35 -10.14
CA LEU A 22 -9.16 -4.22 -10.90
C LEU A 22 -8.82 -2.90 -10.21
N LEU A 23 -9.05 -2.80 -8.90
CA LEU A 23 -8.66 -1.63 -8.11
C LEU A 23 -7.15 -1.38 -8.20
N LEU A 24 -6.34 -2.41 -8.02
CA LEU A 24 -4.89 -2.30 -8.13
C LEU A 24 -4.47 -1.78 -9.52
N ALA A 25 -5.07 -2.31 -10.59
CA ALA A 25 -4.79 -1.87 -11.96
C ALA A 25 -5.14 -0.38 -12.17
N ILE A 26 -6.29 0.07 -11.66
CA ILE A 26 -6.70 1.48 -11.72
C ILE A 26 -5.71 2.37 -10.97
N TYR A 27 -5.25 1.95 -9.79
CA TYR A 27 -4.26 2.71 -9.03
C TYR A 27 -2.88 2.72 -9.70
N LEU A 28 -2.44 1.61 -10.29
CA LEU A 28 -1.18 1.57 -11.04
C LEU A 28 -1.22 2.47 -12.26
N LEU A 29 -2.35 2.51 -12.98
CA LEU A 29 -2.53 3.38 -14.15
C LEU A 29 -2.57 4.86 -13.79
N SER A 30 -3.03 5.19 -12.58
CA SER A 30 -3.10 6.58 -12.08
C SER A 30 -1.89 7.01 -11.24
N ALA A 31 -0.95 6.10 -10.94
CA ALA A 31 0.23 6.41 -10.13
C ALA A 31 1.25 7.28 -10.90
N GLY A 32 1.41 8.54 -10.47
CA GLY A 32 2.38 9.48 -11.06
C GLY A 32 3.83 9.35 -10.57
N GLY A 33 4.13 8.40 -9.67
CA GLY A 33 5.47 8.21 -9.10
C GLY A 33 5.99 9.35 -8.20
N GLN A 34 5.13 10.31 -7.89
CA GLN A 34 5.36 11.42 -6.96
C GLN A 34 4.31 11.33 -5.84
N PRO A 35 4.68 11.57 -4.58
CA PRO A 35 3.72 11.75 -3.51
C PRO A 35 2.94 13.05 -3.76
N PHE A 36 1.62 12.91 -3.80
CA PHE A 36 0.72 14.03 -4.04
C PHE A 36 0.48 14.90 -2.79
N ILE A 37 0.87 14.42 -1.61
CA ILE A 37 0.67 15.06 -0.31
C ILE A 37 1.94 14.95 0.54
N SER A 38 2.19 15.94 1.38
CA SER A 38 3.39 16.08 2.22
C SER A 38 3.57 14.96 3.26
N ASP A 39 2.52 14.22 3.60
CA ASP A 39 2.61 13.01 4.43
C ASP A 39 3.32 11.86 3.71
N GLY A 40 3.05 11.68 2.42
CA GLY A 40 3.70 10.69 1.55
C GLY A 40 5.19 10.97 1.37
N GLU A 41 5.58 12.25 1.28
CA GLU A 41 7.01 12.61 1.26
C GLU A 41 7.68 12.25 2.58
N VAL A 42 7.11 12.65 3.73
CA VAL A 42 7.71 12.34 5.03
C VAL A 42 7.78 10.83 5.29
N MET A 43 6.75 10.07 4.89
CA MET A 43 6.76 8.61 4.92
C MET A 43 7.92 8.05 4.09
N LEU A 44 8.05 8.49 2.85
CA LEU A 44 9.09 8.02 1.94
C LEU A 44 10.48 8.39 2.44
N ILE A 45 10.71 9.64 2.84
CA ILE A 45 11.99 10.10 3.39
C ILE A 45 12.37 9.24 4.59
N THR A 46 11.45 9.02 5.53
CA THR A 46 11.71 8.16 6.69
C THR A 46 12.05 6.72 6.25
N SER A 47 11.34 6.17 5.27
CA SER A 47 11.60 4.82 4.74
C SER A 47 13.00 4.69 4.12
N MET A 48 13.41 5.70 3.34
CA MET A 48 14.74 5.77 2.74
C MET A 48 15.82 5.85 3.83
N ARG A 49 15.61 6.69 4.84
CA ARG A 49 16.54 6.86 5.97
C ARG A 49 16.72 5.57 6.77
N ILE A 50 15.65 4.79 6.95
CA ILE A 50 15.70 3.49 7.62
C ILE A 50 16.62 2.52 6.84
N ILE A 51 16.48 2.46 5.52
CA ILE A 51 17.21 1.51 4.68
C ILE A 51 18.64 1.97 4.40
N ASP A 52 18.81 3.21 3.96
CA ASP A 52 20.08 3.72 3.45
C ASP A 52 20.99 4.19 4.59
N GLU A 53 20.40 4.69 5.69
CA GLU A 53 21.13 5.37 6.76
C GLU A 53 20.89 4.78 8.15
N ARG A 54 20.04 3.73 8.25
CA ARG A 54 19.73 3.00 9.50
C ARG A 54 19.24 3.93 10.62
N THR A 55 18.47 4.94 10.26
CA THR A 55 17.92 5.93 11.21
C THR A 55 16.50 6.30 10.85
N VAL A 56 15.76 6.77 11.85
CA VAL A 56 14.39 7.30 11.69
C VAL A 56 14.35 8.83 11.80
N SER A 57 15.49 9.47 12.05
CA SER A 57 15.59 10.93 12.03
C SER A 57 15.49 11.45 10.60
N LEU A 58 14.81 12.58 10.45
CA LEU A 58 14.66 13.28 9.18
C LEU A 58 15.80 14.30 9.00
N PRO A 59 16.23 14.54 7.74
CA PRO A 59 17.17 15.61 7.45
C PRO A 59 16.54 16.98 7.71
N GLU A 60 17.37 17.99 8.00
CA GLU A 60 16.93 19.38 8.25
C GLU A 60 16.05 19.95 7.11
N GLY A 61 16.34 19.59 5.86
CA GLY A 61 15.53 19.98 4.70
C GLY A 61 14.08 19.50 4.76
N ALA A 62 13.77 18.47 5.56
CA ALA A 62 12.40 18.00 5.76
C ALA A 62 11.57 18.91 6.68
N SER A 63 12.18 19.91 7.34
CA SER A 63 11.48 20.90 8.18
C SER A 63 10.43 21.71 7.41
N ILE A 64 10.51 21.76 6.08
CA ILE A 64 9.51 22.38 5.22
C ILE A 64 8.15 21.66 5.28
N TYR A 65 8.12 20.38 5.68
CA TYR A 65 6.89 19.61 5.75
C TYR A 65 6.20 19.81 7.10
N PRO A 66 4.90 20.17 7.11
CA PRO A 66 4.16 20.39 8.36
C PRO A 66 4.00 19.12 9.21
N GLN A 67 4.31 17.95 8.64
CA GLN A 67 4.28 16.63 9.26
C GLN A 67 5.54 16.31 10.05
N THR A 68 6.44 17.27 10.27
CA THR A 68 7.66 17.08 11.06
C THR A 68 7.59 17.77 12.42
N VAL A 69 8.26 17.18 13.41
CA VAL A 69 8.44 17.77 14.74
C VAL A 69 9.93 17.78 15.05
N ARG A 70 10.39 18.92 15.57
CA ARG A 70 11.72 19.06 16.13
C ARG A 70 11.68 18.73 17.62
N ARG A 71 12.51 17.79 18.04
CA ARG A 71 12.73 17.48 19.45
C ARG A 71 13.63 18.55 20.08
N ALA A 72 13.65 18.63 21.42
CA ALA A 72 14.44 19.62 22.17
C ALA A 72 15.95 19.57 21.88
N ASP A 73 16.47 18.41 21.46
CA ASP A 73 17.87 18.21 21.03
C ASP A 73 18.15 18.71 19.60
N GLY A 74 17.15 19.27 18.93
CA GLY A 74 17.23 19.76 17.56
C GLY A 74 16.94 18.71 16.49
N VAL A 75 16.80 17.43 16.83
CA VAL A 75 16.60 16.37 15.84
C VAL A 75 15.16 16.38 15.29
N LEU A 76 15.02 16.24 13.97
CA LEU A 76 13.72 16.15 13.31
C LEU A 76 13.20 14.72 13.24
N PHE A 77 11.90 14.58 13.47
CA PHE A 77 11.16 13.33 13.32
C PHE A 77 9.82 13.58 12.62
N SER A 78 9.21 12.51 12.11
CA SER A 78 7.82 12.54 11.66
C SER A 78 6.89 12.73 12.87
N LYS A 79 5.81 13.51 12.69
CA LYS A 79 4.67 13.60 13.61
C LYS A 79 3.91 12.27 13.70
N TYR A 80 3.96 11.48 12.64
CA TYR A 80 3.26 10.22 12.54
C TYR A 80 4.13 9.05 13.01
N GLY A 81 3.46 7.96 13.40
CA GLY A 81 4.13 6.73 13.81
C GLY A 81 4.91 6.06 12.67
N LEU A 82 5.79 5.14 13.05
CA LEU A 82 6.68 4.43 12.12
C LEU A 82 5.99 3.34 11.29
N GLY A 83 4.71 3.05 11.51
CA GLY A 83 4.00 1.94 10.85
C GLY A 83 4.07 2.01 9.32
N GLN A 84 3.67 3.14 8.73
CA GLN A 84 3.73 3.31 7.27
C GLN A 84 5.17 3.30 6.73
N PRO A 85 6.14 4.06 7.30
CA PRO A 85 7.53 3.97 6.88
C PRO A 85 8.14 2.57 6.97
N LEU A 86 7.86 1.81 8.04
CA LEU A 86 8.39 0.45 8.21
C LEU A 86 7.80 -0.52 7.19
N LEU A 87 6.53 -0.35 6.81
CA LEU A 87 5.93 -1.14 5.74
C LEU A 87 6.45 -0.74 4.35
N ALA A 88 6.73 0.54 4.13
CA ALA A 88 7.25 1.04 2.85
C ALA A 88 8.74 0.75 2.65
N ALA A 89 9.53 0.70 3.72
CA ALA A 89 10.97 0.43 3.70
C ALA A 89 11.37 -0.85 2.93
N PRO A 90 10.75 -2.04 3.13
CA PRO A 90 11.08 -3.22 2.34
C PRO A 90 10.70 -3.08 0.87
N LEU A 91 9.62 -2.38 0.52
CA LEU A 91 9.27 -2.10 -0.88
C LEU A 91 10.31 -1.19 -1.53
N TYR A 92 10.73 -0.14 -0.83
CA TYR A 92 11.81 0.73 -1.27
C TYR A 92 13.11 -0.05 -1.50
N ALA A 93 13.52 -0.85 -0.52
CA ALA A 93 14.75 -1.63 -0.58
C ALA A 93 14.72 -2.63 -1.74
N PHE A 94 13.62 -3.37 -1.90
CA PHE A 94 13.43 -4.28 -3.02
C PHE A 94 13.47 -3.55 -4.35
N GLY A 95 12.80 -2.41 -4.47
CA GLY A 95 12.78 -1.62 -5.70
C GLY A 95 14.14 -1.06 -6.07
N ARG A 96 14.86 -0.48 -5.11
CA ARG A 96 16.17 0.12 -5.35
C ARG A 96 17.27 -0.92 -5.56
N TYR A 97 17.35 -1.90 -4.68
CA TYR A 97 18.50 -2.82 -4.63
C TYR A 97 18.27 -4.15 -5.33
N GLY A 98 17.02 -4.58 -5.49
CA GLY A 98 16.64 -5.80 -6.22
C GLY A 98 16.24 -5.49 -7.65
N LEU A 99 15.03 -4.94 -7.81
CA LEU A 99 14.43 -4.72 -9.13
C LEU A 99 15.24 -3.72 -9.97
N GLY A 100 15.68 -2.61 -9.38
CA GLY A 100 16.49 -1.60 -10.05
C GLY A 100 17.81 -2.15 -10.60
N LYS A 101 18.43 -3.13 -9.91
CA LYS A 101 19.61 -3.84 -10.43
C LYS A 101 19.24 -4.80 -11.54
N LEU A 102 18.16 -5.56 -11.37
CA LEU A 102 17.71 -6.56 -12.33
C LEU A 102 17.40 -5.95 -13.70
N ILE A 103 16.79 -4.76 -13.72
CA ILE A 103 16.42 -4.05 -14.95
C ILE A 103 17.53 -3.13 -15.49
N GLY A 104 18.72 -3.13 -14.86
CA GLY A 104 19.84 -2.29 -15.28
C GLY A 104 19.59 -0.78 -15.13
N ALA A 105 18.79 -0.36 -14.14
CA ALA A 105 18.36 1.03 -14.00
C ALA A 105 19.50 2.02 -13.66
N GLY A 106 20.67 1.53 -13.22
CA GLY A 106 21.81 2.38 -12.86
C GLY A 106 21.43 3.44 -11.82
N ALA A 107 21.68 4.72 -12.13
CA ALA A 107 21.26 5.85 -11.31
C ALA A 107 19.73 5.95 -11.11
N GLY A 108 18.96 5.37 -12.02
CA GLY A 108 17.49 5.32 -11.96
C GLY A 108 16.93 4.37 -10.91
N ALA A 109 17.75 3.50 -10.31
CA ALA A 109 17.30 2.53 -9.30
C ALA A 109 16.64 3.20 -8.09
N PHE A 110 17.06 4.42 -7.73
CA PHE A 110 16.41 5.23 -6.70
C PHE A 110 14.92 5.47 -7.01
N TYR A 111 14.60 5.85 -8.25
CA TYR A 111 13.22 6.13 -8.68
C TYR A 111 12.36 4.86 -8.69
N VAL A 112 12.95 3.70 -8.97
CA VAL A 112 12.27 2.40 -8.88
C VAL A 112 11.89 2.09 -7.42
N GLY A 113 12.81 2.32 -6.48
CA GLY A 113 12.54 2.21 -5.04
C GLY A 113 11.45 3.18 -4.58
N ARG A 114 11.57 4.47 -4.96
CA ARG A 114 10.57 5.50 -4.66
C ARG A 114 9.19 5.13 -5.17
N PHE A 115 9.09 4.71 -6.43
CA PHE A 115 7.84 4.28 -7.04
C PHE A 115 7.19 3.13 -6.26
N LEU A 116 7.94 2.07 -5.98
CA LEU A 116 7.43 0.90 -5.25
C LEU A 116 6.99 1.23 -3.83
N ALA A 117 7.74 2.07 -3.10
CA ALA A 117 7.35 2.52 -1.77
C ALA A 117 6.04 3.31 -1.79
N LEU A 118 5.85 4.17 -2.79
CA LEU A 118 4.64 4.98 -2.96
C LEU A 118 3.42 4.18 -3.45
N LEU A 119 3.60 2.91 -3.85
CA LEU A 119 2.47 2.01 -4.12
C LEU A 119 1.83 1.44 -2.86
N LEU A 120 2.43 1.63 -1.68
CA LEU A 120 1.88 1.09 -0.43
C LEU A 120 0.40 1.47 -0.20
N PRO A 121 -0.04 2.73 -0.38
CA PRO A 121 -1.46 3.09 -0.23
C PRO A 121 -2.36 2.41 -1.27
N ALA A 122 -1.89 2.28 -2.51
CA ALA A 122 -2.62 1.60 -3.58
C ALA A 122 -2.82 0.11 -3.27
N LEU A 123 -1.75 -0.56 -2.82
CA LEU A 123 -1.79 -1.96 -2.38
C LEU A 123 -2.74 -2.14 -1.19
N ALA A 124 -2.62 -1.28 -0.18
CA ALA A 124 -3.50 -1.33 0.99
C ALA A 124 -4.97 -1.13 0.61
N THR A 125 -5.25 -0.21 -0.31
CA THR A 125 -6.62 0.08 -0.77
C THR A 125 -7.20 -1.09 -1.58
N ALA A 126 -6.42 -1.64 -2.52
CA ALA A 126 -6.84 -2.78 -3.32
C ALA A 126 -7.10 -4.03 -2.46
N LEU A 127 -6.22 -4.31 -1.48
CA LEU A 127 -6.40 -5.41 -0.53
C LEU A 127 -7.65 -5.20 0.34
N THR A 128 -7.85 -3.99 0.85
CA THR A 128 -9.03 -3.66 1.65
C THR A 128 -10.30 -3.83 0.84
N GLY A 129 -10.34 -3.35 -0.40
CA GLY A 129 -11.48 -3.53 -1.31
C GLY A 129 -11.78 -5.01 -1.57
N GLY A 130 -10.74 -5.82 -1.84
CA GLY A 130 -10.91 -7.27 -2.00
C GLY A 130 -11.45 -7.96 -0.75
N ILE A 131 -10.96 -7.60 0.44
CA ILE A 131 -11.45 -8.13 1.71
C ILE A 131 -12.93 -7.75 1.93
N LEU A 132 -13.29 -6.49 1.67
CA LEU A 132 -14.68 -6.02 1.80
C LEU A 132 -15.61 -6.76 0.82
N CYS A 133 -15.19 -7.00 -0.42
CA CYS A 133 -15.96 -7.81 -1.37
C CYS A 133 -16.13 -9.26 -0.88
N ALA A 134 -15.07 -9.86 -0.33
CA ALA A 134 -15.13 -11.22 0.22
C ALA A 134 -16.07 -11.31 1.43
N TRP A 135 -16.03 -10.32 2.32
CA TRP A 135 -16.94 -10.21 3.45
C TRP A 135 -18.38 -9.99 3.02
N GLY A 136 -18.63 -9.06 2.09
CA GLY A 136 -19.95 -8.82 1.54
C GLY A 136 -20.55 -10.09 0.94
N ALA A 137 -19.78 -10.82 0.14
CA ALA A 137 -20.25 -12.07 -0.45
C ALA A 137 -20.56 -13.15 0.59
N ARG A 138 -19.80 -13.22 1.69
CA ARG A 138 -20.07 -14.14 2.81
C ARG A 138 -21.34 -13.78 3.57
N LEU A 139 -21.55 -12.50 3.87
CA LEU A 139 -22.73 -12.03 4.59
C LEU A 139 -24.00 -12.23 3.75
N TYR A 140 -23.98 -11.85 2.47
CA TYR A 140 -25.11 -12.07 1.56
C TYR A 140 -25.42 -13.55 1.34
N GLY A 141 -24.39 -14.40 1.22
CA GLY A 141 -24.60 -15.85 1.13
C GLY A 141 -25.28 -16.43 2.37
N SER A 142 -24.88 -15.97 3.56
CA SER A 142 -25.47 -16.40 4.84
C SER A 142 -26.92 -15.93 4.98
N ALA A 143 -27.22 -14.69 4.60
CA ALA A 143 -28.57 -14.14 4.64
C ALA A 143 -29.55 -14.87 3.70
N ARG A 144 -29.09 -15.28 2.51
CA ARG A 144 -29.94 -16.06 1.58
C ARG A 144 -30.19 -17.49 2.05
N ALA A 145 -29.22 -18.11 2.71
CA ALA A 145 -29.40 -19.44 3.30
C ALA A 145 -30.46 -19.43 4.42
N ALA A 146 -30.50 -18.37 5.22
CA ALA A 146 -31.50 -18.19 6.29
C ALA A 146 -32.92 -17.87 5.77
N ALA A 147 -33.06 -17.37 4.54
CA ALA A 147 -34.33 -16.96 3.95
C ALA A 147 -34.97 -18.03 3.03
N ALA A 148 -34.36 -19.21 2.91
CA ALA A 148 -34.92 -20.31 2.12
C ALA A 148 -36.04 -21.01 2.92
N PRO A 149 -37.27 -21.11 2.40
CA PRO A 149 -38.34 -21.85 3.06
C PRO A 149 -38.03 -23.36 3.08
N GLU A 150 -38.33 -24.03 4.21
CA GLU A 150 -38.23 -25.49 4.38
C GLU A 150 -39.26 -26.25 3.52
#